data_AF-A0A2W2M3I6-F1
#
_entry.id   AF-A0A2W2M3I6-F1
#
_cell.length_a   1.000
_cell.length_b   1.000
_cell.length_c   1.000
_cell.angle_alpha   90.00
_cell.angle_beta   90.00
_cell.angle_gamma   90.00
#
_symmetry.space_group_name_H-M   'P 1'
#
loop_
_entity.id
_entity.type
_entity.pdbx_description
1 polymer ?
#
loop_
_entity_poly.entity_id
_entity_poly.type
_entity_poly.pdbx_seq_one_letter_code
_entity_poly.pdbx_strand_id
1 'polypeptide(L)'
;MAWEEWEQLKAAAAERHFAQMRLNQLLADQGGTSSGGNGASGRLRSDKKAWSAAGEGVSGLRGSISKALAKLQDGQKGLGKDSECSTAAAQREVHTSWERYVRNVSGRCGKLAGLLEKVGADQLRTDEAIRDEIAKLKIEYEDTPAVGGQSKGR
;
A
#
# COMPACT_ATOMS: atom_id res chain seq x y z
N MET A 1 22.20 28.60 9.82
CA MET A 1 22.09 27.57 10.88
C MET A 1 20.77 26.81 10.83
N ALA A 2 19.57 27.42 10.85
CA ALA A 2 18.28 26.69 10.76
C ALA A 2 18.06 25.88 9.46
N TRP A 3 18.90 26.10 8.44
CA TRP A 3 18.76 25.45 7.14
C TRP A 3 19.35 24.04 7.11
N GLU A 4 20.46 23.83 7.83
CA GLU A 4 21.09 22.51 7.99
C GLU A 4 20.21 21.57 8.83
N GLU A 5 19.50 22.11 9.82
CA GLU A 5 18.51 21.36 10.61
C GLU A 5 17.32 20.90 9.77
N TRP A 6 16.89 21.71 8.80
CA TRP A 6 15.81 21.32 7.88
C TRP A 6 16.25 20.24 6.89
N GLU A 7 17.47 20.32 6.37
CA GLU A 7 18.06 19.26 5.54
C GLU A 7 18.18 17.94 6.30
N GLN A 8 18.59 17.96 7.57
CA GLN A 8 18.63 16.77 8.42
C GLN A 8 17.24 16.18 8.67
N LEU A 9 16.23 17.02 8.95
CA LEU A 9 14.85 16.57 9.15
C LEU A 9 14.27 15.93 7.89
N LYS A 10 14.55 16.47 6.70
CA LYS A 10 14.18 15.86 5.43
C LYS A 10 14.88 14.52 5.21
N ALA A 11 16.18 14.44 5.44
CA ALA A 11 16.95 13.20 5.26
C ALA A 11 16.41 12.10 6.18
N ALA A 12 16.18 12.41 7.46
CA ALA A 12 15.61 11.49 8.44
C ALA A 12 14.17 11.05 8.08
N ALA A 13 13.36 11.95 7.50
CA ALA A 13 12.03 11.60 7.01
C ALA A 13 12.10 10.68 5.79
N ALA A 14 13.02 10.94 4.86
CA ALA A 14 13.25 10.09 3.69
C ALA A 14 13.70 8.67 4.10
N GLU A 15 14.67 8.54 5.01
CA GLU A 15 15.14 7.25 5.53
C GLU A 15 14.03 6.45 6.23
N ARG A 16 13.21 7.11 7.06
CA ARG A 16 12.03 6.48 7.69
C ARG A 16 11.01 6.04 6.64
N HIS A 17 10.74 6.86 5.62
CA HIS A 17 9.85 6.51 4.51
C HIS A 17 10.37 5.30 3.72
N PHE A 18 11.66 5.21 3.43
CA PHE A 18 12.27 4.04 2.78
C PHE A 18 12.16 2.77 3.63
N ALA A 19 12.38 2.88 4.94
CA ALA A 19 12.21 1.77 5.86
C ALA A 19 10.75 1.29 5.96
N GLN A 20 9.78 2.22 5.90
CA GLN A 20 8.35 1.94 6.03
C GLN A 20 7.70 1.50 4.70
N MET A 21 8.29 1.87 3.55
CA MET A 21 7.97 1.31 2.23
C MET A 21 8.61 -0.07 1.98
N ARG A 22 9.21 -0.74 2.99
CA ARG A 22 9.58 -2.17 2.93
C ARG A 22 8.35 -3.10 3.04
N LEU A 23 7.21 -2.69 2.51
CA LEU A 23 5.99 -3.51 2.38
C LEU A 23 6.23 -4.79 1.54
N ASN A 24 7.36 -4.89 0.83
CA ASN A 24 7.75 -6.06 0.03
C ASN A 24 8.79 -6.98 0.69
N GLN A 25 9.14 -6.82 1.99
CA GLN A 25 10.09 -7.71 2.67
C GLN A 25 9.45 -8.53 3.79
N LEU A 26 8.34 -9.21 3.45
CA LEU A 26 7.85 -10.31 4.28
C LEU A 26 8.86 -11.48 4.19
N LEU A 27 9.50 -11.76 5.33
CA LEU A 27 10.30 -12.95 5.70
C LEU A 27 10.67 -13.88 4.52
N ALA A 28 11.82 -13.62 3.91
CA ALA A 28 12.53 -14.61 3.09
C ALA A 28 13.41 -15.56 3.93
N ASP A 29 13.33 -15.50 5.26
CA ASP A 29 14.28 -16.21 6.13
C ASP A 29 13.61 -16.77 7.39
N GLN A 30 12.99 -17.94 7.24
CA GLN A 30 13.05 -18.99 8.27
C GLN A 30 12.72 -20.33 7.61
N GLY A 31 13.74 -21.19 7.59
CA GLY A 31 13.88 -22.31 6.66
C GLY A 31 12.87 -23.44 6.82
N GLY A 32 12.65 -24.13 5.69
CA GLY A 32 11.90 -25.36 5.59
C GLY A 32 12.11 -25.99 4.20
N THR A 33 13.03 -26.93 4.15
CA THR A 33 13.46 -27.73 2.98
C THR A 33 12.32 -28.29 2.11
N SER A 34 12.38 -28.10 0.78
CA SER A 34 12.42 -29.20 -0.20
C SER A 34 12.28 -28.72 -1.66
N SER A 35 13.27 -29.14 -2.44
CA SER A 35 13.39 -29.32 -3.89
C SER A 35 12.18 -29.03 -4.80
N GLY A 36 12.41 -28.21 -5.84
CA GLY A 36 11.57 -28.17 -7.04
C GLY A 36 11.56 -26.79 -7.71
N GLY A 37 12.11 -26.69 -8.92
CA GLY A 37 12.40 -25.43 -9.60
C GLY A 37 11.20 -24.53 -9.91
N ASN A 38 11.40 -23.22 -9.77
CA ASN A 38 11.28 -22.23 -10.85
C ASN A 38 11.67 -20.86 -10.29
N GLY A 39 12.44 -20.09 -11.07
CA GLY A 39 13.11 -18.86 -10.66
C GLY A 39 12.24 -17.89 -9.85
N ALA A 40 12.62 -17.68 -8.60
CA ALA A 40 12.09 -16.63 -7.75
C ALA A 40 12.70 -15.26 -8.14
N SER A 41 12.39 -14.80 -9.35
CA SER A 41 12.16 -13.36 -9.52
C SER A 41 10.78 -13.09 -8.91
N GLY A 42 10.74 -12.34 -7.81
CA GLY A 42 9.56 -12.14 -6.95
C GLY A 42 8.25 -12.07 -7.73
N ARG A 43 7.52 -13.19 -7.76
CA ARG A 43 6.22 -13.24 -8.41
C ARG A 43 5.27 -12.45 -7.52
N LEU A 44 4.73 -11.35 -8.05
CA LEU A 44 3.65 -10.61 -7.39
C LEU A 44 2.53 -11.60 -7.09
N ARG A 45 2.33 -11.89 -5.81
CA ARG A 45 1.23 -12.72 -5.34
C ARG A 45 -0.02 -11.87 -5.39
N SER A 46 -0.74 -11.92 -6.51
CA SER A 46 -2.05 -11.29 -6.65
C SER A 46 -3.07 -12.20 -6.00
N ASP A 47 -3.41 -11.92 -4.74
CA ASP A 47 -4.56 -12.49 -4.06
C ASP A 47 -5.26 -11.43 -3.22
N LYS A 48 -6.50 -11.70 -2.80
CA LYS A 48 -7.30 -10.77 -2.01
C LYS A 48 -6.56 -10.25 -0.78
N LYS A 49 -5.78 -11.09 -0.10
CA LYS A 49 -5.06 -10.71 1.12
C LYS A 49 -3.98 -9.68 0.81
N ALA A 50 -3.25 -9.86 -0.28
CA ALA A 50 -2.23 -8.89 -0.71
C ALA A 50 -2.86 -7.53 -1.04
N TRP A 51 -3.97 -7.51 -1.76
CA TRP A 51 -4.70 -6.27 -2.09
C TRP A 51 -5.29 -5.57 -0.86
N SER A 52 -5.89 -6.33 0.06
CA SER A 52 -6.40 -5.80 1.33
C SER A 52 -5.28 -5.22 2.19
N ALA A 53 -4.16 -5.93 2.33
CA ALA A 53 -3.00 -5.44 3.11
C ALA A 53 -2.41 -4.15 2.51
N ALA A 54 -2.36 -4.04 1.18
CA ALA A 54 -1.95 -2.80 0.51
C ALA A 54 -2.94 -1.66 0.79
N GLY A 55 -4.25 -1.93 0.73
CA GLY A 55 -5.29 -0.97 1.07
C GLY A 55 -5.18 -0.47 2.51
N GLU A 56 -5.00 -1.37 3.46
CA GLU A 56 -4.77 -1.07 4.88
C GLU A 56 -3.51 -0.22 5.09
N GLY A 57 -2.40 -0.56 4.43
CA GLY A 57 -1.16 0.22 4.50
C GLY A 57 -1.34 1.65 4.00
N VAL A 58 -2.02 1.84 2.87
CA VAL A 58 -2.33 3.17 2.32
C VAL A 58 -3.30 3.94 3.23
N SER A 59 -4.28 3.26 3.84
CA SER A 59 -5.18 3.85 4.84
C SER A 59 -4.43 4.27 6.12
N GLY A 60 -3.47 3.47 6.56
CA GLY A 60 -2.55 3.81 7.66
C GLY A 60 -1.75 5.08 7.36
N LEU A 61 -1.22 5.20 6.13
CA LEU A 61 -0.54 6.42 5.68
C LEU A 61 -1.48 7.65 5.71
N ARG A 62 -2.71 7.50 5.24
CA ARG A 62 -3.75 8.56 5.34
C ARG A 62 -3.97 8.99 6.79
N GLY A 63 -4.00 8.03 7.73
CA GLY A 63 -4.13 8.30 9.16
C GLY A 63 -2.95 9.13 9.70
N SER A 64 -1.73 8.74 9.36
CA SER A 64 -0.50 9.47 9.72
C SER A 64 -0.48 10.89 9.14
N ILE A 65 -0.87 11.04 7.88
CA ILE A 65 -1.02 12.35 7.22
C ILE A 65 -2.03 13.23 7.97
N SER A 66 -3.18 12.67 8.35
CA SER A 66 -4.22 13.42 9.07
C SER A 66 -3.72 13.92 10.43
N LYS A 67 -2.94 13.09 11.15
CA LYS A 67 -2.29 13.49 12.40
C LYS A 67 -1.25 14.60 12.18
N ALA A 68 -0.44 14.49 11.13
CA ALA A 68 0.54 15.52 10.78
C ALA A 68 -0.14 16.85 10.42
N LEU A 69 -1.26 16.80 9.68
CA LEU A 69 -2.05 17.99 9.34
C LEU A 69 -2.62 18.66 10.59
N ALA A 70 -3.14 17.91 11.55
CA ALA A 70 -3.62 18.46 12.82
C ALA A 70 -2.49 19.18 13.58
N LYS A 71 -1.30 18.58 13.66
CA LYS A 71 -0.12 19.22 14.27
C LYS A 71 0.31 20.49 13.55
N LEU A 72 0.25 20.51 12.22
CA LEU A 72 0.55 21.70 11.42
C LEU A 72 -0.42 22.84 11.73
N GLN A 73 -1.73 22.54 11.77
CA GLN A 73 -2.77 23.50 12.12
C GLN A 73 -2.61 24.02 13.56
N ASP A 74 -2.28 23.14 14.50
CA ASP A 74 -2.01 23.51 15.89
C ASP A 74 -0.79 24.43 16.00
N GLY A 75 0.30 24.13 15.27
CA GLY A 75 1.51 24.95 15.25
C GLY A 75 1.31 26.34 14.64
N GLN A 76 0.26 26.52 13.83
CA GLN A 76 -0.11 27.82 13.25
C GLN A 76 -0.94 28.69 14.20
N LYS A 77 -1.47 28.12 15.30
CA LYS A 77 -2.23 28.88 16.30
C LYS A 77 -1.33 29.94 16.94
N GLY A 78 -1.87 31.14 17.16
CA GLY A 78 -1.15 32.26 17.76
C GLY A 78 -0.49 33.23 16.77
N LEU A 79 -0.41 32.87 15.48
CA LEU A 79 -0.11 33.85 14.42
C LEU A 79 -1.34 34.72 14.20
N GLY A 80 -1.33 35.93 14.78
CA GLY A 80 -2.40 36.92 14.63
C GLY A 80 -2.70 37.22 13.17
N LYS A 81 -3.98 37.32 12.81
CA LYS A 81 -4.43 37.63 11.44
C LYS A 81 -4.01 39.02 10.98
N ASP A 82 -3.79 39.93 11.94
CA ASP A 82 -3.56 41.35 11.73
C ASP A 82 -2.09 41.77 11.92
N SER A 83 -1.15 40.81 11.82
CA SER A 83 0.27 41.15 11.89
C SER A 83 0.68 41.94 10.64
N GLU A 84 1.05 43.21 10.79
CA GLU A 84 1.70 44.02 9.74
C GLU A 84 3.09 43.47 9.35
N CYS A 85 3.58 42.45 10.06
CA CYS A 85 4.81 41.75 9.74
C CYS A 85 4.67 40.91 8.45
N SER A 86 5.43 41.28 7.42
CA SER A 86 5.50 40.58 6.13
C SER A 86 5.88 39.10 6.28
N THR A 87 6.77 38.75 7.21
CA THR A 87 7.16 37.36 7.47
C THR A 87 5.99 36.51 7.95
N ALA A 88 5.11 37.06 8.79
CA ALA A 88 3.94 36.35 9.28
C ALA A 88 2.88 36.16 8.18
N ALA A 89 2.76 37.11 7.25
CA ALA A 89 1.93 36.95 6.05
C ALA A 89 2.45 35.83 5.14
N ALA A 90 3.75 35.84 4.83
CA ALA A 90 4.39 34.79 4.02
C ALA A 90 4.23 33.40 4.67
N GLN A 91 4.42 33.29 5.99
CA GLN A 91 4.23 32.04 6.72
C GLN A 91 2.79 31.51 6.60
N ARG A 92 1.76 32.38 6.65
CA ARG A 92 0.35 31.97 6.47
C ARG A 92 0.11 31.42 5.06
N GLU A 93 0.63 32.08 4.04
CA GLU A 93 0.48 31.62 2.64
C GLU A 93 1.12 30.24 2.44
N VAL A 94 2.33 30.06 2.95
CA VAL A 94 3.03 28.76 2.91
C VAL A 94 2.23 27.70 3.67
N HIS A 95 1.75 28.00 4.88
CA HIS A 95 0.89 27.10 5.66
C HIS A 95 -0.36 26.68 4.87
N THR A 96 -1.10 27.64 4.30
CA THR A 96 -2.31 27.36 3.51
C THR A 96 -2.01 26.49 2.29
N SER A 97 -0.90 26.74 1.59
CA SER A 97 -0.47 25.93 0.45
C SER A 97 -0.17 24.48 0.87
N TRP A 98 0.60 24.31 1.96
CA TRP A 98 0.94 22.99 2.50
C TRP A 98 -0.28 22.24 3.02
N GLU A 99 -1.18 22.90 3.75
CA GLU A 99 -2.43 22.30 4.20
C GLU A 99 -3.24 21.76 3.02
N ARG A 100 -3.40 22.56 1.96
CA ARG A 100 -4.11 22.14 0.75
C ARG A 100 -3.45 20.92 0.11
N TYR A 101 -2.12 20.96 -0.07
CA TYR A 101 -1.38 19.86 -0.67
C TYR A 101 -1.53 18.57 0.14
N VAL A 102 -1.32 18.63 1.45
CA VAL A 102 -1.38 17.47 2.34
C VAL A 102 -2.81 16.90 2.42
N ARG A 103 -3.84 17.75 2.44
CA ARG A 103 -5.24 17.31 2.33
C ARG A 103 -5.50 16.56 1.01
N ASN A 104 -4.98 17.06 -0.11
CA ASN A 104 -5.13 16.40 -1.40
C ASN A 104 -4.42 15.03 -1.43
N VAL A 105 -3.21 14.92 -0.87
CA VAL A 105 -2.49 13.64 -0.74
C VAL A 105 -3.28 12.67 0.14
N SER A 106 -3.79 13.12 1.29
CA SER A 106 -4.66 12.32 2.16
C SER A 106 -5.89 11.79 1.41
N GLY A 107 -6.55 12.64 0.62
CA GLY A 107 -7.66 12.25 -0.24
C GLY A 107 -7.28 11.21 -1.30
N ARG A 108 -6.10 11.33 -1.92
CA ARG A 108 -5.58 10.34 -2.87
C ARG A 108 -5.31 9.00 -2.20
N CYS A 109 -4.72 8.98 -1.00
CA CYS A 109 -4.53 7.76 -0.23
C CYS A 109 -5.89 7.10 0.08
N GLY A 110 -6.90 7.87 0.49
CA GLY A 110 -8.25 7.33 0.72
C GLY A 110 -8.85 6.67 -0.51
N LYS A 111 -8.77 7.34 -1.68
CA LYS A 111 -9.26 6.78 -2.95
C LYS A 111 -8.49 5.51 -3.35
N LEU A 112 -7.16 5.54 -3.23
CA LEU A 112 -6.32 4.40 -3.58
C LEU A 112 -6.58 3.19 -2.67
N ALA A 113 -6.72 3.40 -1.36
CA ALA A 113 -7.04 2.33 -0.42
C ALA A 113 -8.35 1.61 -0.80
N GLY A 114 -9.42 2.36 -1.09
CA GLY A 114 -10.69 1.79 -1.52
C GLY A 114 -10.61 1.06 -2.87
N LEU A 115 -9.79 1.55 -3.82
CA LEU A 115 -9.55 0.84 -5.08
C LEU A 115 -8.84 -0.50 -4.87
N LEU A 116 -7.82 -0.53 -4.00
CA LEU A 116 -7.08 -1.76 -3.68
C LEU A 116 -7.99 -2.80 -3.03
N GLU A 117 -8.79 -2.42 -2.04
CA GLU A 117 -9.77 -3.31 -1.41
C GLU A 117 -10.78 -3.87 -2.43
N LYS A 118 -11.30 -3.02 -3.31
CA LYS A 118 -12.24 -3.42 -4.36
C LYS A 118 -11.62 -4.43 -5.32
N VAL A 119 -10.41 -4.18 -5.81
CA VAL A 119 -9.71 -5.11 -6.73
C VAL A 119 -9.50 -6.47 -6.07
N GLY A 120 -9.11 -6.49 -4.78
CA GLY A 120 -8.98 -7.74 -4.05
C GLY A 120 -10.28 -8.53 -3.93
N ALA A 121 -11.40 -7.83 -3.70
CA ALA A 121 -12.73 -8.45 -3.64
C ALA A 121 -13.20 -8.97 -5.00
N ASP A 122 -13.03 -8.18 -6.07
CA ASP A 122 -13.40 -8.56 -7.44
C ASP A 122 -12.58 -9.76 -7.94
N GLN A 123 -11.28 -9.81 -7.61
CA GLN A 123 -10.42 -10.94 -7.93
C GLN A 123 -10.91 -12.21 -7.22
N LEU A 124 -11.19 -12.15 -5.91
CA LEU A 124 -11.68 -13.32 -5.17
C LEU A 124 -12.96 -13.88 -5.79
N ARG A 125 -13.93 -13.01 -6.11
CA ARG A 125 -15.18 -13.42 -6.72
C ARG A 125 -14.98 -14.10 -8.07
N THR A 126 -14.04 -13.60 -8.86
CA THR A 126 -13.68 -14.20 -10.15
C THR A 126 -13.04 -15.57 -9.97
N ASP A 127 -12.10 -15.69 -9.03
CA ASP A 127 -11.41 -16.95 -8.74
C ASP A 127 -12.37 -18.02 -8.20
N GLU A 128 -13.35 -17.64 -7.38
CA GLU A 128 -14.42 -18.53 -6.89
C GLU A 128 -15.32 -19.00 -8.03
N ALA A 129 -15.79 -18.09 -8.89
CA ALA A 129 -16.63 -18.44 -10.03
C ALA A 129 -15.92 -19.40 -11.01
N ILE A 130 -14.64 -19.17 -11.30
CA ILE A 130 -13.84 -20.06 -12.15
C ILE A 130 -13.69 -21.44 -11.48
N ARG A 131 -13.46 -21.49 -10.17
CA ARG A 131 -13.37 -22.75 -9.42
C ARG A 131 -14.66 -23.55 -9.51
N ASP A 132 -15.80 -22.90 -9.39
CA ASP A 132 -17.12 -23.54 -9.48
C ASP A 132 -17.38 -24.11 -10.87
N GLU A 133 -17.04 -23.38 -11.94
CA GLU A 133 -17.15 -23.90 -13.32
C GLU A 133 -16.22 -25.08 -13.58
N ILE A 134 -14.98 -25.03 -13.08
CA ILE A 134 -14.05 -26.18 -13.16
C ILE A 134 -14.60 -27.39 -12.39
N ALA A 135 -15.21 -27.17 -11.22
CA ALA A 135 -15.83 -28.23 -10.44
C ALA A 135 -17.01 -28.86 -11.18
N LYS A 136 -17.83 -28.07 -11.88
CA LYS A 136 -18.91 -28.58 -12.74
C LYS A 136 -18.38 -29.42 -13.88
N LEU A 137 -17.33 -28.97 -14.59
CA LEU A 137 -16.70 -29.77 -15.65
C LEU A 137 -16.19 -31.11 -15.12
N LYS A 138 -15.61 -31.13 -13.92
CA LYS A 138 -15.16 -32.39 -13.31
C LYS A 138 -16.32 -33.36 -13.08
N ILE A 139 -17.49 -32.87 -12.70
CA ILE A 139 -18.70 -33.68 -12.50
C ILE A 139 -19.26 -34.15 -13.85
N GLU A 140 -19.32 -33.26 -14.84
CA GLU A 140 -19.88 -33.55 -16.17
C GLU A 140 -19.10 -34.66 -16.90
N TYR A 141 -17.77 -34.69 -16.75
CA TYR A 141 -16.89 -35.65 -17.41
C TYR A 141 -16.31 -36.70 -16.45
N GLU A 142 -17.03 -37.08 -15.38
CA GLU A 142 -16.60 -38.16 -14.47
C GLU A 142 -16.43 -39.51 -15.17
N ASP A 143 -17.15 -39.71 -16.27
CA ASP A 143 -17.14 -40.91 -17.10
C ASP A 143 -15.91 -41.02 -18.01
N THR A 144 -15.09 -39.96 -18.10
CA THR A 144 -13.94 -39.88 -19.00
C THR A 144 -12.65 -40.25 -18.23
N PRO A 145 -12.12 -41.48 -18.38
CA PRO A 145 -10.94 -41.91 -17.66
C PRO A 145 -9.69 -41.14 -18.10
N ALA A 146 -8.83 -40.79 -17.13
CA ALA A 146 -7.54 -40.17 -17.41
C ALA A 146 -6.57 -41.17 -18.06
N VAL A 147 -6.45 -41.13 -19.39
CA VAL A 147 -5.64 -42.06 -20.19
C VAL A 147 -4.21 -41.57 -20.50
N GLY A 148 -3.84 -40.34 -20.13
CA GLY A 148 -2.52 -39.76 -20.37
C GLY A 148 -1.69 -39.57 -19.09
N GLY A 149 -0.41 -39.93 -19.12
CA GLY A 149 0.53 -39.67 -18.01
C GLY A 149 0.79 -40.83 -17.05
N GLN A 150 0.22 -42.02 -17.29
CA GLN A 150 0.68 -43.22 -16.60
C GLN A 150 2.10 -43.56 -17.08
N SER A 151 3.11 -43.17 -16.29
CA SER A 151 4.45 -43.70 -16.43
C SER A 151 4.38 -45.21 -16.31
N LYS A 152 4.35 -45.92 -17.44
CA LYS A 152 4.80 -47.31 -17.45
C LYS A 152 6.28 -47.23 -17.07
N GLY A 153 6.54 -47.52 -15.80
CA GLY A 153 7.89 -47.60 -15.26
C GLY A 153 8.77 -48.38 -16.21
N ARG A 154 9.94 -47.83 -16.50
CA ARG A 154 11.02 -48.53 -17.16
C ARG A 154 12.11 -48.80 -16.14
#